data_AF-A0A6U6GV10-F1
#
_entry.id   AF-A0A6U6GV10-F1
#
_cell.length_a   1.000
_cell.length_b   1.000
_cell.length_c   1.000
_cell.angle_alpha   90.00
_cell.angle_beta   90.00
_cell.angle_gamma   90.00
#
_symmetry.space_group_name_H-M   'P 1'
#
loop_
_entity.id
_entity.type
_entity.pdbx_description
1 polymer ?
#
loop_
_entity_poly.entity_id
_entity_poly.type
_entity_poly.pdbx_seq_one_letter_code
_entity_poly.pdbx_strand_id
1 'polypeptide(L)'
;QWIKTGLKESDLAATELRAKNLSGVDVLVGKDGSGKLFCVGNLCPHIGTPMSEGADVIGDVIVCPLHGSSFKVTTGELIDWCVSPPIIGPLTGIVVEKKNLAVFEVRSSFFGGDIEVLVDTNARKAYEADYWKGVLDAQGKDDGTY
;
A
#
# COMPACT_ATOMS: atom_id res chain seq x y z
N GLN A 1 7.39 -5.19 -14.92
CA GLN A 1 8.75 -5.80 -14.83
C GLN A 1 9.05 -6.16 -13.39
N TRP A 2 9.82 -7.22 -13.16
CA TRP A 2 10.29 -7.56 -11.81
C TRP A 2 11.44 -6.63 -11.43
N ILE A 3 11.31 -5.95 -10.29
CA ILE A 3 12.30 -4.99 -9.80
C ILE A 3 12.81 -5.46 -8.44
N LYS A 4 14.13 -5.52 -8.29
CA LYS A 4 14.77 -5.79 -6.99
C LYS A 4 14.48 -4.66 -6.01
N THR A 5 14.00 -5.04 -4.83
CA THR A 5 13.71 -4.08 -3.75
C THR A 5 14.96 -3.63 -2.98
N GLY A 6 16.06 -4.36 -3.15
CA GLY A 6 17.25 -4.24 -2.32
C GLY A 6 17.07 -4.77 -0.89
N LEU A 7 15.97 -5.48 -0.62
CA LEU A 7 15.74 -6.24 0.61
C LEU A 7 15.96 -7.73 0.34
N LYS A 8 16.37 -8.44 1.38
CA LYS A 8 16.32 -9.89 1.47
C LYS A 8 15.18 -10.33 2.38
N GLU A 9 14.72 -11.56 2.21
CA GLU A 9 13.76 -12.17 3.14
C GLU A 9 14.23 -12.15 4.60
N SER A 10 15.54 -12.24 4.84
CA SER A 10 16.13 -12.18 6.17
C SER A 10 16.07 -10.79 6.81
N ASP A 11 15.82 -9.74 6.02
CA ASP A 11 15.77 -8.35 6.49
C ASP A 11 14.40 -7.99 7.08
N LEU A 12 13.43 -8.92 6.99
CA LEU A 12 12.05 -8.75 7.44
C LEU A 12 11.68 -9.89 8.40
N ALA A 13 11.34 -9.53 9.63
CA ALA A 13 10.60 -10.39 10.55
C ALA A 13 9.12 -10.48 10.16
N ALA A 14 8.37 -11.40 10.79
CA ALA A 14 6.91 -11.40 10.68
C ALA A 14 6.35 -10.03 11.12
N THR A 15 5.25 -9.60 10.48
CA THR A 15 4.58 -8.29 10.67
C THR A 15 5.44 -7.06 10.35
N GLU A 16 6.69 -7.23 9.93
CA GLU A 16 7.57 -6.10 9.62
C GLU A 16 7.30 -5.54 8.22
N LEU A 17 7.42 -4.22 8.10
CA LEU A 17 7.13 -3.45 6.90
C LEU A 17 8.34 -2.62 6.48
N ARG A 18 8.56 -2.48 5.17
CA ARG A 18 9.58 -1.61 4.56
C ARG A 18 9.04 -0.93 3.31
N ALA A 19 8.99 0.39 3.34
CA ALA A 19 8.65 1.19 2.17
C ALA A 19 9.77 1.14 1.13
N LYS A 20 9.39 1.11 -0.15
CA LYS A 20 10.29 1.19 -1.29
C LYS A 20 9.67 1.99 -2.41
N ASN A 21 10.44 2.88 -3.01
CA ASN A 21 10.10 3.45 -4.29
C ASN A 21 10.71 2.61 -5.41
N LEU A 22 9.88 1.97 -6.22
CA LEU A 22 10.29 1.11 -7.33
C LEU A 22 9.81 1.73 -8.64
N SER A 23 10.74 2.35 -9.37
CA SER A 23 10.45 3.07 -10.61
C SER A 23 9.32 4.11 -10.47
N GLY A 24 9.34 4.88 -9.37
CA GLY A 24 8.34 5.91 -9.08
C GLY A 24 7.10 5.40 -8.35
N VAL A 25 6.89 4.08 -8.25
CA VAL A 25 5.74 3.51 -7.52
C VAL A 25 6.14 3.30 -6.05
N ASP A 26 5.41 3.94 -5.14
CA ASP A 26 5.63 3.79 -3.70
C ASP A 26 4.89 2.56 -3.16
N VAL A 27 5.66 1.54 -2.78
CA VAL A 27 5.17 0.25 -2.33
C VAL A 27 5.64 -0.06 -0.92
N LEU A 28 4.89 -0.93 -0.25
CA LEU A 28 5.18 -1.42 1.09
C LEU A 28 5.36 -2.93 1.04
N VAL A 29 6.59 -3.36 1.23
CA VAL A 29 6.97 -4.78 1.29
C VAL A 29 6.91 -5.23 2.74
N GLY A 30 6.28 -6.36 3.02
CA GLY A 30 6.20 -6.86 4.38
C GLY A 30 5.93 -8.35 4.49
N LYS A 31 5.89 -8.84 5.73
CA LYS A 31 5.45 -10.21 6.03
C LYS A 31 4.19 -10.19 6.87
N ASP A 32 3.26 -11.09 6.57
CA ASP A 32 2.07 -11.28 7.37
C ASP A 32 2.41 -11.94 8.73
N GLY A 33 1.41 -12.16 9.58
CA GLY A 33 1.59 -12.79 10.90
C GLY A 33 2.11 -14.23 10.84
N SER A 34 1.99 -14.91 9.69
CA SER A 34 2.56 -16.24 9.44
C SER A 34 3.99 -16.20 8.89
N GLY A 35 4.50 -15.01 8.57
CA GLY A 35 5.81 -14.80 7.95
C GLY A 35 5.78 -14.82 6.41
N LYS A 36 4.61 -14.89 5.78
CA LYS A 36 4.49 -14.90 4.32
C LYS A 36 4.66 -13.49 3.76
N LEU A 37 5.48 -13.39 2.72
CA LEU A 37 5.78 -12.13 2.04
C LEU A 37 4.54 -11.59 1.29
N PHE A 38 4.32 -10.28 1.37
CA PHE A 38 3.34 -9.54 0.58
C PHE A 38 3.90 -8.18 0.14
N CYS A 39 3.24 -7.57 -0.83
CA CYS A 39 3.55 -6.20 -1.27
C CYS A 39 2.26 -5.46 -1.63
N VAL A 40 2.07 -4.28 -1.06
CA VAL A 40 0.91 -3.42 -1.27
C VAL A 40 1.34 -1.98 -1.60
N GLY A 41 0.42 -1.12 -2.01
CA GLY A 41 0.69 0.31 -2.12
C GLY A 41 1.03 0.90 -0.75
N ASN A 42 2.03 1.78 -0.67
CA ASN A 42 2.40 2.41 0.61
C ASN A 42 1.38 3.46 1.07
N LEU A 43 0.58 4.03 0.16
CA LEU A 43 -0.39 5.07 0.52
C LEU A 43 -1.77 4.47 0.77
N CYS A 44 -2.35 4.79 1.93
CA CYS A 44 -3.73 4.42 2.25
C CYS A 44 -4.69 5.06 1.23
N PRO A 45 -5.61 4.29 0.61
CA PRO A 45 -6.48 4.81 -0.44
C PRO A 45 -7.58 5.76 0.07
N HIS A 46 -7.67 5.98 1.39
CA HIS A 46 -8.54 7.00 1.98
C HIS A 46 -8.02 8.41 1.68
N ILE A 47 -6.90 8.82 2.28
CA ILE A 47 -6.35 10.18 2.10
C ILE A 47 -4.83 10.20 1.90
N GLY A 48 -4.23 9.06 1.55
CA GLY A 48 -2.81 9.01 1.21
C GLY A 48 -1.86 8.92 2.37
N THR A 49 -2.33 8.55 3.56
CA THR A 49 -1.43 8.31 4.70
C THR A 49 -0.41 7.22 4.34
N PRO A 50 0.90 7.48 4.49
CA PRO A 50 1.91 6.44 4.32
C PRO A 50 1.73 5.35 5.39
N MET A 51 1.43 4.15 4.95
CA MET A 51 1.22 2.96 5.77
C MET A 51 2.53 2.57 6.48
N SER A 52 3.69 2.91 5.91
CA SER A 52 5.00 2.74 6.54
C SER A 52 5.20 3.51 7.84
N GLU A 53 4.40 4.55 8.13
CA GLU A 53 4.55 5.40 9.32
C GLU A 53 3.88 4.82 10.58
N GLY A 54 3.38 3.58 10.51
CA GLY A 54 2.88 2.88 11.70
C GLY A 54 1.73 1.91 11.46
N ALA A 55 1.54 1.41 10.23
CA ALA A 55 0.53 0.40 9.99
C ALA A 55 0.80 -0.88 10.82
N ASP A 56 -0.26 -1.43 11.41
CA ASP A 56 -0.22 -2.73 12.05
C ASP A 56 -0.51 -3.83 11.04
N VAL A 57 0.11 -5.00 11.24
CA VAL A 57 -0.21 -6.23 10.50
C VAL A 57 -0.74 -7.26 11.48
N ILE A 58 -2.01 -7.65 11.33
CA ILE A 58 -2.70 -8.59 12.21
C ILE A 58 -3.17 -9.78 11.36
N GLY A 59 -2.52 -10.93 11.53
CA GLY A 59 -2.77 -12.07 10.64
C GLY A 59 -2.40 -11.70 9.20
N ASP A 60 -3.36 -11.75 8.28
CA ASP A 60 -3.21 -11.36 6.86
C ASP A 60 -3.85 -10.01 6.52
N VAL A 61 -4.04 -9.15 7.52
CA VAL A 61 -4.67 -7.84 7.40
C VAL A 61 -3.69 -6.74 7.77
N ILE A 62 -3.60 -5.70 6.93
CA ILE A 62 -2.87 -4.47 7.23
C ILE A 62 -3.85 -3.35 7.61
N VAL A 63 -3.52 -2.60 8.66
CA VAL A 63 -4.40 -1.55 9.23
C VAL A 63 -3.73 -0.19 9.11
N CYS A 64 -4.43 0.78 8.53
CA CYS A 64 -3.95 2.14 8.37
C CYS A 64 -3.77 2.82 9.74
N PRO A 65 -2.61 3.45 10.01
CA PRO A 65 -2.32 4.03 11.32
C PRO A 65 -3.20 5.23 11.68
N LEU A 66 -3.76 5.92 10.68
CA LEU A 66 -4.47 7.17 10.91
C LEU A 66 -5.94 6.94 11.27
N HIS A 67 -6.71 6.33 10.36
CA HIS A 67 -8.16 6.14 10.55
C HIS A 67 -8.58 4.67 10.70
N GLY A 68 -7.63 3.74 10.75
CA GLY A 68 -7.93 2.33 11.00
C GLY A 68 -8.59 1.58 9.84
N SER A 69 -8.59 2.13 8.61
CA SER A 69 -9.03 1.34 7.45
C SER A 69 -8.16 0.10 7.30
N SER A 70 -8.76 -1.06 7.08
CA SER A 70 -8.08 -2.35 7.10
C SER A 70 -8.27 -3.11 5.78
N PHE A 71 -7.24 -3.84 5.34
CA PHE A 71 -7.20 -4.48 4.03
C PHE A 71 -6.55 -5.86 4.08
N LYS A 72 -7.08 -6.83 3.32
CA LYS A 72 -6.39 -8.11 3.06
C LYS A 72 -5.09 -7.86 2.30
N VAL A 73 -3.95 -8.29 2.84
CA VAL A 73 -2.64 -8.04 2.19
C VAL A 73 -2.43 -8.83 0.89
N THR A 74 -3.24 -9.87 0.68
CA THR A 74 -3.14 -10.77 -0.49
C THR A 74 -4.04 -10.36 -1.66
N THR A 75 -5.17 -9.70 -1.38
CA THR A 75 -6.17 -9.32 -2.38
C THR A 75 -6.41 -7.82 -2.46
N GLY A 76 -6.01 -7.06 -1.44
CA GLY A 76 -6.28 -5.64 -1.31
C GLY A 76 -7.70 -5.33 -0.86
N GLU A 77 -8.52 -6.35 -0.64
CA GLU A 77 -9.93 -6.21 -0.27
C GLU A 77 -10.07 -5.40 1.01
N LEU A 78 -10.87 -4.34 0.93
CA LEU A 78 -11.28 -3.52 2.06
C LEU A 78 -12.12 -4.35 3.04
N ILE A 79 -11.72 -4.36 4.31
CA ILE A 79 -12.46 -4.99 5.42
C ILE A 79 -13.22 -3.92 6.20
N ASP A 80 -12.50 -2.99 6.81
CA ASP A 80 -13.05 -1.87 7.59
C ASP A 80 -12.67 -0.52 6.99
N TRP A 81 -13.57 0.45 7.03
CA TRP A 81 -13.33 1.80 6.50
C TRP A 81 -13.46 2.85 7.60
N CYS A 82 -12.35 3.51 7.93
CA CYS A 82 -12.28 4.65 8.84
C CYS A 82 -12.92 4.37 10.22
N VAL A 83 -12.50 3.30 10.92
CA VAL A 83 -13.06 2.94 12.25
C VAL A 83 -12.45 3.74 13.41
N SER A 84 -11.36 4.47 13.17
CA SER A 84 -10.63 5.25 14.17
C SER A 84 -10.61 6.75 13.81
N PRO A 85 -10.69 7.67 14.79
CA PRO A 85 -11.01 7.43 16.20
C PRO A 85 -12.45 6.92 16.37
N PRO A 86 -12.79 6.19 17.45
CA PRO A 86 -14.16 5.76 17.68
C PRO A 86 -15.16 6.93 17.63
N ILE A 87 -16.39 6.67 17.20
CA ILE A 87 -17.48 7.64 17.02
C ILE A 87 -17.29 8.57 15.81
N ILE A 88 -16.12 9.20 15.66
CA ILE A 88 -15.89 10.22 14.61
C ILE A 88 -15.20 9.68 13.35
N GLY A 89 -14.49 8.56 13.44
CA GLY A 89 -13.80 7.91 12.33
C GLY A 89 -14.73 7.65 11.14
N PRO A 90 -15.91 7.01 11.33
CA PRO A 90 -16.80 6.73 10.20
C PRO A 90 -17.24 7.99 9.44
N LEU A 91 -17.27 9.16 10.10
CA LEU A 91 -17.59 10.43 9.45
C LEU A 91 -16.46 10.90 8.51
N THR A 92 -15.20 10.61 8.82
CA THR A 92 -14.07 10.95 7.93
C THR A 92 -14.07 10.08 6.67
N GLY A 93 -14.74 8.93 6.70
CA GLY A 93 -14.92 8.05 5.55
C GLY A 93 -16.03 8.48 4.57
N ILE A 94 -16.87 9.47 4.90
CA ILE A 94 -18.00 9.90 4.06
C ILE A 94 -17.54 10.75 2.86
N VAL A 95 -16.38 11.41 2.99
CA VAL A 95 -15.87 12.37 1.99
C VAL A 95 -15.11 11.71 0.85
N VAL A 96 -14.74 10.42 0.98
CA VAL A 96 -13.96 9.69 -0.02
C VAL A 96 -14.60 8.34 -0.30
N GLU A 97 -14.68 7.99 -1.59
CA GLU A 97 -15.16 6.67 -2.01
C GLU A 97 -14.30 5.54 -1.42
N LYS A 98 -14.97 4.47 -0.99
CA LYS A 98 -14.31 3.25 -0.52
C LYS A 98 -13.55 2.60 -1.66
N LYS A 99 -12.28 2.31 -1.42
CA LYS A 99 -11.38 1.72 -2.43
C LYS A 99 -10.59 0.57 -1.78
N ASN A 100 -10.31 -0.45 -2.58
CA ASN A 100 -9.36 -1.50 -2.22
C ASN A 100 -7.93 -0.95 -2.21
N LEU A 101 -7.06 -1.62 -1.47
CA LEU A 101 -5.63 -1.34 -1.46
C LEU A 101 -4.97 -1.99 -2.69
N ALA A 102 -4.04 -1.28 -3.33
CA ALA A 102 -3.27 -1.87 -4.43
C ALA A 102 -2.38 -3.01 -3.92
N VAL A 103 -2.36 -4.13 -4.65
CA VAL A 103 -1.50 -5.29 -4.37
C VAL A 103 -0.55 -5.50 -5.53
N PHE A 104 0.70 -5.85 -5.21
CA PHE A 104 1.73 -6.15 -6.19
C PHE A 104 2.21 -7.58 -6.00
N GLU A 105 2.45 -8.29 -7.11
CA GLU A 105 3.09 -9.60 -7.00
C GLU A 105 4.49 -9.42 -6.43
N VAL A 106 4.81 -10.26 -5.44
CA VAL A 106 6.10 -10.27 -4.78
C VAL A 106 6.63 -11.70 -4.78
N ARG A 107 7.93 -11.82 -4.98
CA ARG A 107 8.63 -13.10 -4.90
C ARG A 107 9.99 -12.92 -4.26
N SER A 108 10.58 -14.03 -3.85
CA SER A 108 11.97 -14.10 -3.45
C SER A 108 12.77 -14.99 -4.40
N SER A 109 14.04 -14.65 -4.58
CA SER A 109 14.95 -15.48 -5.35
C SER A 109 15.35 -16.73 -4.57
N PHE A 110 15.32 -17.90 -5.24
CA PHE A 110 15.70 -19.18 -4.64
C PHE A 110 17.14 -19.16 -4.08
N PHE A 111 18.05 -18.45 -4.74
CA PHE A 111 19.40 -18.19 -4.24
C PHE A 111 19.50 -16.75 -3.76
N GLY A 112 19.96 -16.56 -2.52
CA GLY A 112 20.24 -15.24 -1.94
C GLY A 112 19.06 -14.55 -1.26
N GLY A 113 17.82 -14.98 -1.53
CA GLY A 113 16.61 -14.47 -0.87
C GLY A 113 16.28 -13.01 -1.24
N ASP A 114 16.77 -12.51 -2.37
CA ASP A 114 16.46 -11.16 -2.84
C ASP A 114 14.96 -11.05 -3.09
N ILE A 115 14.33 -10.01 -2.55
CA ILE A 115 12.91 -9.74 -2.78
C ILE A 115 12.75 -8.91 -4.06
N GLU A 116 11.90 -9.38 -4.95
CA GLU A 116 11.51 -8.72 -6.20
C GLU A 116 10.00 -8.46 -6.21
N VAL A 117 9.60 -7.30 -6.73
CA VAL A 117 8.20 -6.91 -6.89
C VAL A 117 7.90 -6.70 -8.37
N LEU A 118 6.77 -7.20 -8.84
CA LEU A 118 6.28 -6.95 -10.19
C LEU A 118 5.64 -5.56 -10.25
N VAL A 119 6.30 -4.64 -10.92
CA VAL A 119 5.81 -3.27 -11.12
C VAL A 119 5.51 -3.04 -12.60
N ASP A 120 4.28 -2.71 -12.93
CA ASP A 120 3.94 -2.22 -14.26
C ASP A 120 4.16 -0.70 -14.33
N THR A 121 5.26 -0.31 -14.99
CA THR A 121 5.66 1.09 -15.15
C THR A 121 4.74 1.89 -16.08
N ASN A 122 3.95 1.22 -16.92
CA ASN A 122 2.91 1.87 -17.72
C ASN A 122 1.64 2.08 -16.89
N ALA A 123 1.33 1.13 -16.01
CA ALA A 123 0.25 1.26 -15.03
C ALA A 123 0.54 2.28 -13.92
N ARG A 124 1.80 2.70 -13.71
CA ARG A 124 2.15 3.81 -12.79
C ARG A 124 1.26 5.04 -13.03
N LYS A 125 1.11 5.46 -14.30
CA LYS A 125 0.26 6.61 -14.64
C LYS A 125 -1.19 6.37 -14.25
N ALA A 126 -1.70 5.14 -14.38
CA ALA A 126 -3.06 4.79 -13.99
C ALA A 126 -3.22 4.75 -12.46
N TYR A 127 -2.25 4.16 -11.74
CA TYR A 127 -2.24 4.11 -10.27
C TYR A 127 -2.18 5.51 -9.65
N GLU A 128 -1.27 6.36 -10.13
CA GLU A 128 -1.19 7.76 -9.74
C GLU A 128 -2.47 8.50 -10.15
N ALA A 129 -2.96 8.35 -11.38
CA ALA A 129 -4.18 9.04 -11.82
C ALA A 129 -5.39 8.68 -10.96
N ASP A 130 -5.63 7.41 -10.64
CA ASP A 130 -6.78 6.98 -9.84
C ASP A 130 -6.69 7.43 -8.37
N TYR A 131 -5.46 7.59 -7.86
CA TYR A 131 -5.20 8.18 -6.56
C TYR A 131 -5.43 9.71 -6.57
N TRP A 132 -4.83 10.41 -7.54
CA TRP A 132 -4.86 11.86 -7.63
C TRP A 132 -6.17 12.43 -8.18
N LYS A 133 -7.03 11.62 -8.81
CA LYS A 133 -8.29 12.07 -9.43
C LYS A 133 -9.15 12.91 -8.48
N GLY A 134 -9.25 12.52 -7.21
CA GLY A 134 -10.04 13.27 -6.22
C GLY A 134 -9.33 14.50 -5.63
N VAL A 135 -8.00 14.56 -5.68
CA VAL A 135 -7.19 15.65 -5.11
C VAL A 135 -6.94 16.74 -6.15
N LEU A 136 -6.62 16.36 -7.39
CA LEU A 136 -6.35 17.29 -8.49
C LEU A 136 -7.62 17.94 -9.05
N ASP A 137 -8.77 17.28 -8.97
CA ASP A 137 -10.05 17.90 -9.37
C ASP A 137 -10.42 19.10 -8.46
N ALA A 138 -9.85 19.17 -7.25
CA ALA A 138 -10.00 20.32 -6.33
C ALA A 138 -8.89 21.37 -6.48
N GLN A 139 -7.80 21.07 -7.18
CA GLN A 139 -6.66 21.95 -7.43
C GLN A 139 -6.48 22.13 -8.94
N GLY A 140 -7.28 23.02 -9.52
CA GLY A 140 -7.38 23.20 -10.97
C GLY A 140 -6.04 23.17 -11.73
N LYS A 141 -5.98 22.27 -12.71
CA LYS A 141 -5.00 22.11 -13.80
C LYS A 141 -3.59 21.69 -13.40
N ASP A 142 -3.30 20.41 -13.62
CA ASP A 142 -1.95 19.91 -13.88
C ASP A 142 -1.97 19.18 -15.23
N ASP A 143 -1.12 19.59 -16.17
CA ASP A 143 -1.05 19.12 -17.56
C ASP A 143 -0.11 17.92 -17.75
N GLY A 144 0.30 17.29 -16.65
CA GLY A 144 0.87 15.94 -16.66
C GLY A 144 2.30 15.86 -17.15
N THR A 145 3.08 16.94 -17.02
CA THR A 145 4.54 16.90 -17.24
C THR A 145 5.29 16.81 -15.91
N TYR A 146 5.88 15.63 -15.66
CA TYR A 146 7.08 15.45 -14.83
C TYR A 146 8.15 14.74 -15.67
#